data_AF-A0A0Q6BQZ2-F1
#
_entry.id   AF-A0A0Q6BQZ2-F1
#
_cell.length_a   1.000
_cell.length_b   1.000
_cell.length_c   1.000
_cell.angle_alpha   90.00
_cell.angle_beta   90.00
_cell.angle_gamma   90.00
#
_symmetry.space_group_name_H-M   'P 1'
#
loop_
_entity.id
_entity.type
_entity.pdbx_description
1 polymer ?
#
loop_
_entity_poly.entity_id
_entity_poly.type
_entity_poly.pdbx_seq_one_letter_code
_entity_poly.pdbx_strand_id
1 'polypeptide(L)'
;MRLRVVMMLAVMLAASWSVEAGDFEVDEDFMHEVEDTSKSLTNHLALNNKTASNDDVQRLIGMFSKVESYYTLKADSDEQLGLAQKSHELTKEIKFLVDAGDFEHAGQKATVLSRTCKSCHDL
;
A
#
# COMPACT_ATOMS: atom_id res chain seq x y z
N MET A 1 -25.79 -35.76 -39.27
CA MET A 1 -24.98 -36.05 -38.06
C MET A 1 -23.80 -35.10 -37.86
N ARG A 2 -23.03 -34.74 -38.90
CA ARG A 2 -21.83 -33.87 -38.77
C ARG A 2 -22.10 -32.44 -38.28
N LEU A 3 -23.27 -31.85 -38.56
CA LEU A 3 -23.58 -30.47 -38.21
C LEU A 3 -24.00 -30.26 -36.73
N ARG A 4 -24.52 -31.31 -36.08
CA ARG A 4 -24.92 -31.25 -34.65
C ARG A 4 -23.72 -31.35 -33.69
N VAL A 5 -22.65 -32.01 -34.13
CA VAL A 5 -21.41 -32.16 -33.33
C VAL A 5 -20.64 -30.83 -33.29
N VAL A 6 -20.66 -30.06 -34.38
CA VAL A 6 -19.97 -28.75 -34.44
C VAL A 6 -20.63 -27.71 -33.53
N MET A 7 -21.96 -27.78 -33.35
CA MET A 7 -22.67 -26.81 -32.51
C MET A 7 -22.51 -27.06 -31.00
N MET A 8 -22.21 -28.30 -30.59
CA MET A 8 -21.97 -28.64 -29.18
C MET A 8 -20.55 -28.30 -28.70
N LEU A 9 -19.60 -28.07 -29.63
CA LEU A 9 -18.21 -27.72 -29.27
C LEU A 9 -18.00 -26.20 -29.06
N ALA A 10 -18.94 -25.36 -29.49
CA ALA A 10 -18.83 -23.90 -29.37
C ALA A 10 -19.22 -23.35 -27.99
N VAL A 11 -19.83 -24.17 -27.12
CA VAL A 11 -20.31 -23.74 -25.79
C VAL A 11 -19.24 -23.90 -24.70
N MET A 12 -18.12 -24.58 -24.98
CA MET A 12 -17.03 -24.78 -24.01
C MET A 12 -15.93 -23.71 -24.03
N LEU A 13 -16.10 -22.61 -24.78
CA LEU A 13 -15.14 -21.49 -24.81
C LEU A 13 -15.47 -20.33 -23.85
N ALA A 14 -16.38 -20.54 -22.89
CA ALA A 14 -16.49 -19.70 -21.71
C ALA A 14 -15.63 -20.29 -20.58
N ALA A 15 -14.34 -20.52 -20.87
CA ALA A 15 -13.36 -20.72 -19.81
C ALA A 15 -13.19 -19.35 -19.13
N SER A 16 -14.03 -19.13 -18.13
CA SER A 16 -13.90 -18.13 -17.10
C SER A 16 -12.44 -17.99 -16.72
N TRP A 17 -11.81 -16.89 -17.15
CA TRP A 17 -10.66 -16.35 -16.46
C TRP A 17 -11.16 -15.94 -15.08
N SER A 18 -11.20 -16.91 -14.17
CA SER A 18 -11.07 -16.60 -12.76
C SER A 18 -9.70 -15.96 -12.67
N VAL A 19 -9.67 -14.62 -12.65
CA VAL A 19 -8.52 -13.92 -12.08
C VAL A 19 -8.46 -14.46 -10.68
N GLU A 20 -7.54 -15.39 -10.43
CA GLU A 20 -7.25 -15.84 -9.09
C GLU A 20 -6.72 -14.57 -8.41
N ALA A 21 -7.62 -13.88 -7.72
CA ALA A 21 -7.24 -12.86 -6.77
C ALA A 21 -6.45 -13.64 -5.71
N GLY A 22 -5.12 -13.74 -5.93
CA GLY A 22 -4.23 -14.18 -4.89
C GLY A 22 -4.53 -13.29 -3.70
N ASP A 23 -4.92 -13.92 -2.59
CA ASP A 23 -5.25 -13.20 -1.36
C ASP A 23 -4.03 -12.33 -1.05
N PHE A 24 -4.21 -11.00 -1.11
CA PHE A 24 -3.12 -10.10 -0.76
C PHE A 24 -2.92 -10.22 0.74
N GLU A 25 -1.85 -10.90 1.15
CA GLU A 25 -1.45 -10.96 2.55
C GLU A 25 -0.53 -9.79 2.88
N VAL A 26 -0.81 -9.14 4.01
CA VAL A 26 0.18 -8.28 4.68
C VAL A 26 1.09 -9.23 5.47
N ASP A 27 2.16 -9.67 4.82
CA ASP A 27 3.17 -10.56 5.38
C ASP A 27 4.46 -9.81 5.76
N GLU A 28 5.44 -10.55 6.26
CA GLU A 28 6.72 -9.99 6.70
C GLU A 28 7.49 -9.35 5.54
N ASP A 29 7.51 -9.96 4.36
CA ASP A 29 8.21 -9.45 3.18
C ASP A 29 7.59 -8.14 2.70
N PHE A 30 6.26 -8.06 2.66
CA PHE A 30 5.54 -6.83 2.34
C PHE A 30 5.85 -5.74 3.36
N MET A 31 5.82 -6.05 4.66
CA MET A 31 6.10 -5.06 5.70
C MET A 31 7.57 -4.62 5.72
N HIS A 32 8.51 -5.48 5.34
CA HIS A 32 9.90 -5.07 5.09
C HIS A 32 9.99 -4.10 3.90
N GLU A 33 9.24 -4.32 2.81
CA GLU A 33 9.20 -3.37 1.69
C GLU A 33 8.62 -2.00 2.11
N VAL A 34 7.61 -2.00 2.99
CA VAL A 34 7.07 -0.77 3.59
C VAL A 34 8.13 -0.05 4.42
N GLU A 35 8.85 -0.78 5.27
CA GLU A 35 9.91 -0.21 6.11
C GLU A 35 11.05 0.38 5.27
N ASP A 36 11.53 -0.36 4.27
CA ASP A 36 12.60 0.08 3.38
C ASP A 36 12.19 1.31 2.55
N THR A 37 10.95 1.34 2.05
CA THR A 37 10.41 2.50 1.35
C THR A 37 10.29 3.70 2.30
N SER A 38 9.88 3.50 3.56
CA SER A 38 9.84 4.57 4.57
C SER A 38 11.23 5.10 4.95
N LYS A 39 12.24 4.24 5.02
CA LYS A 39 13.64 4.65 5.25
C LYS A 39 14.19 5.42 4.05
N SER A 40 13.92 4.94 2.83
CA SER A 40 14.27 5.62 1.58
C SER A 40 13.67 7.02 1.54
N LEU A 41 12.38 7.15 1.83
CA LEU A 41 11.69 8.44 1.90
C LEU A 41 12.40 9.41 2.86
N THR A 42 12.71 8.95 4.07
CA THR A 42 13.37 9.76 5.09
C THR A 42 14.73 10.27 4.60
N ASN A 43 15.51 9.43 3.92
CA ASN A 43 16.78 9.82 3.33
C ASN A 43 16.59 10.86 2.21
N HIS A 44 15.62 10.66 1.31
CA HIS A 44 15.35 11.60 0.23
C HIS A 44 14.84 12.95 0.73
N LEU A 45 14.01 12.96 1.78
CA LEU A 45 13.57 14.19 2.45
C LEU A 45 14.76 14.96 3.04
N ALA A 46 15.68 14.27 3.72
CA ALA A 46 16.88 14.89 4.28
C ALA A 46 17.83 15.49 3.21
N LEU A 47 17.78 14.96 1.99
CA LEU A 47 18.54 15.45 0.84
C LEU A 47 17.76 16.47 -0.01
N ASN A 48 16.55 16.86 0.39
CA ASN A 48 15.63 17.70 -0.39
C ASN A 48 15.39 17.18 -1.82
N ASN A 49 15.44 15.85 -2.02
CA ASN A 49 15.30 15.23 -3.33
C ASN A 49 13.82 15.07 -3.69
N LYS A 50 13.22 16.12 -4.26
CA LYS A 50 11.78 16.16 -4.58
C LYS A 50 11.29 14.95 -5.37
N THR A 51 11.98 14.60 -6.45
CA THR A 51 11.55 13.52 -7.35
C THR A 51 11.53 12.18 -6.62
N ALA A 52 12.64 11.82 -5.96
CA ALA A 52 12.73 10.55 -5.26
C ALA A 52 11.81 10.50 -4.02
N SER A 53 11.65 11.61 -3.30
CA SER A 53 10.65 11.72 -2.23
C SER A 53 9.24 11.49 -2.75
N ASN A 54 8.89 12.03 -3.93
CA ASN A 54 7.58 11.84 -4.55
C ASN A 54 7.34 10.40 -5.00
N ASP A 55 8.36 9.72 -5.51
CA ASP A 55 8.26 8.30 -5.87
C ASP A 55 8.00 7.43 -4.63
N ASP A 56 8.73 7.66 -3.54
CA ASP A 56 8.58 6.90 -2.29
C ASP A 56 7.23 7.13 -1.60
N VAL A 57 6.76 8.39 -1.48
CA VAL A 57 5.43 8.65 -0.90
C VAL A 57 4.30 8.04 -1.73
N GLN A 58 4.42 8.03 -3.05
CA GLN A 58 3.40 7.43 -3.91
C GLN A 58 3.34 5.91 -3.72
N ARG A 59 4.49 5.26 -3.55
CA ARG A 59 4.58 3.83 -3.21
C ARG A 59 3.96 3.56 -1.83
N LEU A 60 4.30 4.35 -0.82
CA LEU A 60 3.78 4.20 0.54
C LEU A 60 2.26 4.43 0.62
N ILE A 61 1.70 5.38 -0.13
CA ILE A 61 0.24 5.57 -0.25
C ILE A 61 -0.42 4.28 -0.74
N GLY A 62 0.13 3.67 -1.80
CA GLY A 62 -0.37 2.41 -2.33
C GLY A 62 -0.23 1.27 -1.32
N MET A 63 0.89 1.17 -0.62
CA MET A 63 1.13 0.14 0.39
C MET A 63 0.18 0.27 1.58
N PHE A 64 0.05 1.45 2.18
CA PHE A 64 -0.85 1.64 3.32
C PHE A 64 -2.33 1.45 2.95
N SER A 65 -2.74 1.79 1.73
CA SER A 65 -4.08 1.44 1.24
C SER A 65 -4.34 -0.07 1.25
N LYS A 66 -3.32 -0.88 0.97
CA LYS A 66 -3.43 -2.35 1.06
C LYS A 66 -3.48 -2.83 2.52
N VAL A 67 -2.69 -2.23 3.42
CA VAL A 67 -2.73 -2.53 4.87
C VAL A 67 -4.11 -2.21 5.46
N GLU A 68 -4.70 -1.06 5.11
CA GLU A 68 -6.07 -0.71 5.50
C GLU A 68 -7.08 -1.74 4.99
N SER A 69 -6.96 -2.16 3.72
CA SER A 69 -7.85 -3.14 3.12
C SER A 69 -7.76 -4.49 3.84
N TYR A 70 -6.54 -4.90 4.22
CA TYR A 70 -6.29 -6.12 4.98
C TYR A 70 -7.00 -6.10 6.34
N TYR A 71 -6.83 -5.05 7.13
CA TYR A 71 -7.48 -4.95 8.44
C TYR A 71 -8.98 -4.73 8.35
N THR A 72 -9.48 -4.06 7.30
CA THR A 72 -10.95 -3.94 7.08
C THR A 72 -11.65 -5.30 6.97
N LEU A 73 -10.95 -6.32 6.47
CA LEU A 73 -11.49 -7.68 6.30
C LEU A 73 -11.27 -8.57 7.54
N LYS A 74 -10.49 -8.12 8.53
CA LYS A 74 -10.16 -8.88 9.73
C LYS A 74 -11.08 -8.50 10.90
N ALA A 75 -11.70 -9.51 11.51
CA ALA A 75 -12.45 -9.31 12.75
C ALA A 75 -11.50 -8.84 13.88
N ASP A 76 -12.05 -8.05 14.81
CA ASP A 76 -11.36 -7.55 16.02
C ASP A 76 -10.04 -6.82 15.76
N SER A 77 -9.96 -6.04 14.66
CA SER A 77 -8.74 -5.34 14.24
C SER A 77 -8.87 -3.81 14.19
N ASP A 78 -9.82 -3.25 14.95
CA ASP A 78 -10.15 -1.82 14.93
C ASP A 78 -8.94 -0.92 15.26
N GLU A 79 -8.08 -1.34 16.19
CA GLU A 79 -6.89 -0.57 16.57
C GLU A 79 -5.83 -0.58 15.47
N GLN A 80 -5.58 -1.74 14.87
CA GLN A 80 -4.67 -1.90 13.72
C GLN A 80 -5.18 -1.11 12.51
N LEU A 81 -6.50 -1.18 12.23
CA LEU A 81 -7.13 -0.41 11.16
C LEU A 81 -6.95 1.10 11.40
N GLY A 82 -7.14 1.58 12.63
CA GLY A 82 -6.92 2.98 12.98
C GLY A 82 -5.47 3.44 12.76
N LEU A 83 -4.49 2.61 13.09
CA LEU A 83 -3.07 2.90 12.85
C LEU A 83 -2.71 2.85 11.36
N ALA A 84 -3.30 1.92 10.60
CA ALA A 84 -3.13 1.85 9.14
C ALA A 84 -3.67 3.13 8.47
N GLN A 85 -4.87 3.54 8.84
CA GLN A 85 -5.51 4.77 8.35
C GLN A 85 -4.67 6.02 8.67
N LYS A 86 -4.17 6.10 9.91
CA LYS A 86 -3.29 7.20 10.31
C LYS A 86 -2.00 7.22 9.51
N SER A 87 -1.40 6.06 9.25
CA SER A 87 -0.16 5.95 8.46
C SER A 87 -0.38 6.38 7.01
N HIS A 88 -1.52 6.00 6.42
CA HIS A 88 -1.90 6.43 5.09
C HIS A 88 -2.10 7.95 5.00
N GLU A 89 -2.81 8.55 5.98
CA GLU A 89 -3.04 9.99 6.02
C GLU A 89 -1.73 10.77 6.19
N LEU A 90 -0.87 10.36 7.12
CA LEU A 90 0.47 10.94 7.28
C LEU A 90 1.26 10.90 5.97
N THR A 91 1.17 9.81 5.21
CA THR A 91 1.87 9.70 3.93
C THR A 91 1.31 10.68 2.89
N LYS A 92 0.00 10.91 2.84
CA LYS A 92 -0.62 11.93 1.99
C LYS A 92 -0.21 13.35 2.38
N GLU A 93 -0.13 13.63 3.69
CA GLU A 93 0.38 14.91 4.19
C GLU A 93 1.85 15.12 3.80
N ILE A 94 2.71 14.10 3.93
CA ILE A 94 4.10 14.17 3.46
C ILE A 94 4.15 14.48 1.97
N LYS A 95 3.32 13.80 1.16
CA LYS A 95 3.25 14.08 -0.29
C LYS A 95 2.90 15.54 -0.57
N PHE A 96 1.87 16.09 0.09
CA PHE A 96 1.50 17.49 -0.05
C PHE A 96 2.67 18.43 0.26
N LEU A 97 3.42 18.15 1.34
CA LEU A 97 4.57 18.95 1.76
C LEU A 97 5.75 18.84 0.77
N VAL A 98 6.04 17.63 0.26
CA VAL A 98 7.05 17.42 -0.80
C VAL A 98 6.68 18.18 -2.06
N ASP A 99 5.41 18.16 -2.46
CA ASP A 99 4.93 18.91 -3.62
C ASP A 99 5.06 20.43 -3.43
N ALA A 100 4.86 20.92 -2.20
CA ALA A 100 5.10 22.31 -1.82
C ALA A 100 6.60 22.67 -1.65
N GLY A 101 7.51 21.69 -1.65
CA GLY A 101 8.94 21.89 -1.39
C GLY A 101 9.28 22.10 0.09
N ASP A 102 8.35 21.79 1.00
CA ASP A 102 8.50 21.93 2.44
C ASP A 102 9.05 20.64 3.07
N PHE A 103 10.34 20.40 2.82
CA PHE A 103 11.03 19.19 3.26
C PHE A 103 11.20 19.10 4.78
N GLU A 104 11.26 20.25 5.47
CA GLU A 104 11.38 20.30 6.92
C GLU A 104 10.12 19.72 7.58
N HIS A 105 8.95 20.25 7.24
CA HIS A 105 7.70 19.72 7.79
C HIS A 105 7.40 18.31 7.27
N ALA A 106 7.78 17.98 6.03
CA ALA A 106 7.69 16.62 5.52
C ALA A 106 8.49 15.63 6.38
N GLY A 107 9.72 16.00 6.78
CA GLY A 107 10.56 15.20 7.68
C GLY A 107 9.97 15.03 9.08
N GLN A 108 9.32 16.08 9.62
CA GLN A 108 8.59 15.99 10.89
C GLN A 108 7.43 14.99 10.80
N LYS A 109 6.67 15.02 9.70
CA LYS A 109 5.58 14.06 9.44
C LYS A 109 6.10 12.64 9.23
N ALA A 110 7.21 12.46 8.52
CA ALA A 110 7.88 11.16 8.40
C ALA A 110 8.30 10.59 9.76
N THR A 111 8.75 11.44 10.70
CA THR A 111 9.06 11.01 12.07
C THR A 111 7.80 10.56 12.83
N VAL A 112 6.66 11.24 12.63
CA VAL A 112 5.36 10.81 13.20
C VAL A 112 4.92 9.48 12.59
N LEU A 113 5.15 9.29 11.28
CA LEU A 113 4.87 8.03 10.60
C LEU A 113 5.69 6.88 11.21
N SER A 114 7.01 7.04 11.38
CA SER A 114 7.85 6.00 12.01
C SER A 114 7.38 5.62 13.42
N ARG A 115 6.93 6.59 14.23
CA ARG A 115 6.34 6.30 15.54
C ARG A 115 5.01 5.55 15.43
N THR A 116 4.21 5.85 14.43
CA THR A 116 2.94 5.15 14.16
C THR A 116 3.19 3.72 13.73
N CYS A 117 4.21 3.46 12.88
CA CYS A 117 4.67 2.11 12.55
C CYS A 117 5.05 1.35 13.82
N LYS A 118 5.89 1.95 14.68
CA LYS A 118 6.26 1.33 15.96
C LYS A 118 5.03 0.97 16.81
N SER A 119 4.08 1.91 16.97
CA SER A 119 2.85 1.63 17.70
C SER A 119 2.07 0.46 17.12
N CYS A 120 2.02 0.31 15.80
CA CYS A 120 1.32 -0.80 15.14
C CYS A 120 2.00 -2.16 15.40
N HIS A 121 3.32 -2.18 15.54
CA HIS A 121 4.09 -3.40 15.85
C HIS A 121 4.16 -3.73 17.34
N ASP A 122 3.83 -2.78 18.21
CA ASP A 122 3.83 -2.95 19.68
C ASP A 122 2.45 -3.38 20.24
N LEU A 123 1.42 -3.54 19.38
CA LEU A 123 0.07 -3.98 19.77
C LEU A 123 0.01 -5.46 20.19
#